data_AF-A0A1Y1JEC0-F1
#
_entry.id   AF-A0A1Y1JEC0-F1
#
_cell.length_a   1.000
_cell.length_b   1.000
_cell.length_c   1.000
_cell.angle_alpha   90.00
_cell.angle_beta   90.00
_cell.angle_gamma   90.00
#
_symmetry.space_group_name_H-M   'P 1'
#
loop_
_entity.id
_entity.type
_entity.pdbx_description
1 polymer ?
#
loop_
_entity_poly.entity_id
_entity_poly.type
_entity_poly.pdbx_seq_one_letter_code
_entity_poly.pdbx_strand_id
1 'polypeptide(L)'
;MSKINFSFKPNIYDKSRLRKWNNMNGTESDDCDDDEETDIESNVVNKDGSFYKKIYALIGSKSKYINLVLKCKRDKGNESITAPKKKYLGINRKFQDDEKEEQENALKTIREIIKKKFPKRIDEKIDLYLKEVINNPPQENCALHKNLFQRNEKNMFVKHNIISYLLNFVDIKSLMKLKECSKIDNEVVSLYLRKILHTLSFKDDEIKANIHYWRNVVNYFFCKTGTLKPIDRMGYEKVFNAFEKNKSFCVITNDSMDSNVHISLDYFNENFITSCTHQNPLPHTCDLSKEIKAKDRYLKTEHISVIDFVEEYYKRLSVNDDELMWHICYFRKSREFLTLLLLEYLKCMLHILHKYSGKCTFKKTEYLVNCGHHITHRIWIQMFYEYGYESAENQKKTKEEKNAVFTMKYNSNKQKNNDLSLEDNTNNKTLYLTIADHFKWDA
;
A
#
# COMPACT_ATOMS: atom_id res chain seq x y z
N MET A 1 0.25 36.05 -43.77
CA MET A 1 -1.04 36.55 -43.22
C MET A 1 -1.66 35.36 -42.50
N SER A 2 -1.93 35.34 -41.19
CA SER A 2 -2.59 36.31 -40.31
C SER A 2 -1.99 36.31 -38.89
N LYS A 3 -1.68 37.49 -38.35
CA LYS A 3 -1.36 37.68 -36.92
C LYS A 3 -2.65 37.59 -36.11
N ILE A 4 -2.82 36.54 -35.32
CA ILE A 4 -3.89 36.47 -34.31
C ILE A 4 -3.30 37.01 -33.00
N ASN A 5 -3.62 38.29 -32.72
CA ASN A 5 -3.38 38.93 -31.43
C ASN A 5 -4.30 38.28 -30.38
N PHE A 6 -3.76 37.48 -29.46
CA PHE A 6 -4.43 37.16 -28.21
C PHE A 6 -4.32 38.34 -27.26
N SER A 7 -5.14 39.38 -27.46
CA SER A 7 -5.38 40.36 -26.42
C SER A 7 -6.31 39.75 -25.38
N PHE A 8 -5.72 39.13 -24.35
CA PHE A 8 -6.44 38.85 -23.11
C PHE A 8 -6.89 40.20 -22.54
N LYS A 9 -8.18 40.53 -22.68
CA LYS A 9 -8.79 41.58 -21.86
C LYS A 9 -8.83 41.06 -20.42
N PRO A 10 -8.08 41.66 -19.48
CA PRO A 10 -8.14 41.26 -18.09
C PRO A 10 -9.55 41.53 -17.55
N ASN A 11 -10.08 40.58 -16.78
CA ASN A 11 -11.35 40.71 -16.13
C ASN A 11 -11.26 41.82 -15.08
N ILE A 12 -12.37 42.51 -14.78
CA ILE A 12 -12.41 43.72 -13.93
C ILE A 12 -11.90 43.43 -12.50
N TYR A 13 -11.84 42.16 -12.09
CA TYR A 13 -11.25 41.68 -10.85
C TYR A 13 -9.70 41.69 -10.79
N ASP A 14 -8.98 41.77 -11.92
CA ASP A 14 -7.50 41.78 -11.94
C ASP A 14 -6.90 43.16 -11.65
N LYS A 15 -7.64 44.24 -11.91
CA LYS A 15 -7.15 45.62 -11.67
C LYS A 15 -7.00 45.97 -10.19
N SER A 16 -7.74 45.30 -9.30
CA SER A 16 -7.63 45.51 -7.85
C SER A 16 -6.46 44.76 -7.20
N ARG A 17 -5.98 43.67 -7.82
CA ARG A 17 -4.81 42.91 -7.34
C ARG A 17 -3.47 43.48 -7.79
N LEU A 18 -3.39 44.08 -8.99
CA LEU A 18 -2.16 44.73 -9.46
C LEU A 18 -1.77 45.96 -8.61
N ARG A 19 -2.75 46.67 -8.02
CA ARG A 19 -2.46 47.74 -7.05
C ARG A 19 -1.92 47.23 -5.71
N LYS A 20 -2.19 45.97 -5.34
CA LYS A 20 -1.65 45.36 -4.12
C LYS A 20 -0.24 44.79 -4.30
N TRP A 21 0.13 44.40 -5.53
CA TRP A 21 1.45 43.83 -5.81
C TRP A 21 2.58 44.87 -5.85
N ASN A 22 2.29 46.08 -6.36
CA ASN A 22 3.31 47.14 -6.46
C ASN A 22 3.72 47.76 -5.10
N ASN A 23 3.04 47.43 -4.00
CA ASN A 23 3.37 47.90 -2.65
C ASN A 23 4.15 46.87 -1.82
N MET A 24 4.61 45.74 -2.39
CA MET A 24 5.40 44.73 -1.67
C MET A 24 6.88 44.65 -2.11
N ASN A 25 7.39 45.67 -2.78
CA ASN A 25 8.83 45.85 -2.93
C ASN A 25 9.33 46.79 -1.82
N GLY A 26 9.37 46.26 -0.60
CA GLY A 26 10.06 46.83 0.54
C GLY A 26 11.18 45.87 0.95
N THR A 27 12.40 46.25 0.65
CA THR A 27 13.63 45.65 1.16
C THR A 27 13.63 45.77 2.67
N GLU A 28 13.66 44.67 3.42
CA GLU A 28 13.94 44.73 4.86
C GLU A 28 14.73 43.49 5.30
N SER A 29 15.76 43.79 6.08
CA SER A 29 16.95 43.05 6.45
C SER A 29 16.69 41.77 7.24
N ASP A 30 17.62 40.82 7.08
CA ASP A 30 17.86 39.65 7.93
C ASP A 30 18.48 40.09 9.29
N ASP A 31 17.85 41.04 9.99
CA ASP A 31 18.31 41.43 11.32
C ASP A 31 17.58 40.64 12.41
N CYS A 32 18.42 40.03 13.24
CA CYS A 32 18.07 39.17 14.36
C CYS A 32 17.59 40.00 15.55
N ASP A 33 16.43 40.64 15.44
CA ASP A 33 15.79 41.22 16.62
C ASP A 33 14.89 40.16 17.26
N ASP A 34 15.51 39.43 18.20
CA ASP A 34 14.84 38.78 19.32
C ASP A 34 14.25 39.90 20.19
N ASP A 35 13.07 40.40 19.83
CA ASP A 35 12.17 40.93 20.86
C ASP A 35 11.81 39.73 21.75
N GLU A 36 12.44 39.70 22.92
CA GLU A 36 12.07 38.82 24.02
C GLU A 36 10.60 39.08 24.37
N GLU A 37 9.70 38.31 23.76
CA GLU A 37 8.46 37.93 24.43
C GLU A 37 8.88 37.20 25.71
N THR A 38 9.00 37.99 26.78
CA THR A 38 9.10 37.62 28.19
C THR A 38 7.78 36.98 28.65
N ASP A 39 7.33 35.98 27.90
CA ASP A 39 6.28 35.05 28.30
C ASP A 39 6.98 33.88 29.00
N ILE A 40 7.45 34.13 30.23
CA ILE A 40 8.09 33.12 31.08
C ILE A 40 7.03 32.21 31.75
N GLU A 41 5.72 32.50 31.68
CA GLU A 41 4.69 31.72 32.40
C GLU A 41 3.37 31.46 31.65
N SER A 42 3.28 31.68 30.34
CA SER A 42 2.04 31.38 29.61
C SER A 42 1.99 29.92 29.10
N ASN A 43 1.17 29.09 29.75
CA ASN A 43 0.80 27.73 29.29
C ASN A 43 -0.16 27.75 28.07
N VAL A 44 -0.33 28.90 27.42
CA VAL A 44 -1.29 29.13 26.34
C VAL A 44 -0.54 29.54 25.08
N VAL A 45 -0.89 28.93 23.94
CA VAL A 45 -0.26 29.23 22.65
C VAL A 45 -0.70 30.61 22.17
N ASN A 46 0.22 31.56 22.09
CA ASN A 46 -0.01 32.85 21.46
C ASN A 46 0.00 32.69 19.93
N LYS A 47 -1.18 32.58 19.32
CA LYS A 47 -1.34 32.43 17.86
C LYS A 47 -0.93 33.67 17.07
N ASP A 48 -0.98 34.84 17.71
CA ASP A 48 -0.59 36.10 17.10
C ASP A 48 0.90 36.41 17.29
N GLY A 49 1.58 35.67 18.16
CA GLY A 49 3.00 35.78 18.44
C GLY A 49 3.87 35.50 17.22
N SER A 50 5.01 36.19 17.16
CA SER A 50 5.98 36.07 16.05
C SER A 50 6.50 34.64 15.90
N PHE A 51 6.63 33.91 17.01
CA PHE A 51 7.10 32.53 17.04
C PHE A 51 6.10 31.54 16.44
N TYR A 52 4.81 31.62 16.78
CA TYR A 52 3.76 30.78 16.17
C TYR A 52 3.72 30.99 14.67
N LYS A 53 3.71 32.25 14.21
CA LYS A 53 3.70 32.61 12.79
C LYS A 53 4.94 32.06 12.06
N LYS A 54 6.13 32.17 12.66
CA LYS A 54 7.39 31.62 12.11
C LYS A 54 7.37 30.09 12.01
N ILE A 55 6.85 29.37 13.02
CA ILE A 55 6.66 27.90 12.97
C ILE A 55 5.62 27.51 11.92
N TYR A 56 4.48 28.19 11.90
CA TYR A 56 3.37 27.92 10.98
C TYR A 56 3.81 28.14 9.52
N ALA A 57 4.55 29.21 9.25
CA ALA A 57 5.14 29.49 7.94
C ALA A 57 6.24 28.48 7.59
N LEU A 58 7.08 28.06 8.54
CA LEU A 58 8.09 27.01 8.31
C LEU A 58 7.43 25.70 7.88
N ILE A 59 6.44 25.23 8.63
CA ILE A 59 5.74 23.97 8.33
C ILE A 59 4.98 24.12 7.01
N GLY A 60 4.30 25.25 6.80
CA GLY A 60 3.60 25.56 5.54
C GLY A 60 4.50 25.71 4.31
N SER A 61 5.80 26.00 4.50
CA SER A 61 6.74 26.21 3.39
C SER A 61 7.11 24.94 2.65
N LYS A 62 7.00 23.77 3.29
CA LYS A 62 7.31 22.47 2.69
C LYS A 62 6.23 21.47 3.03
N SER A 63 5.63 20.90 2.00
CA SER A 63 4.68 19.80 2.13
C SER A 63 5.21 18.58 2.86
N LYS A 64 6.51 18.27 2.76
CA LYS A 64 7.15 17.23 3.58
C LYS A 64 6.94 17.48 5.08
N TYR A 65 7.01 18.75 5.52
CA TYR A 65 6.77 19.11 6.92
C TYR A 65 5.29 19.06 7.27
N ILE A 66 4.41 19.51 6.38
CA ILE A 66 2.94 19.37 6.54
C ILE A 66 2.57 17.89 6.69
N ASN A 67 3.10 17.01 5.83
CA ASN A 67 2.87 15.57 5.88
C ASN A 67 3.38 14.95 7.18
N LEU A 68 4.55 15.37 7.67
CA LEU A 68 5.03 14.94 8.98
C LEU A 68 4.08 15.38 10.10
N VAL A 69 3.60 16.63 10.09
CA VAL A 69 2.65 17.14 11.10
C VAL A 69 1.31 16.40 11.05
N LEU A 70 0.82 16.10 9.85
CA LEU A 70 -0.39 15.31 9.66
C LEU A 70 -0.24 13.88 10.21
N LYS A 71 0.93 13.25 10.04
CA LYS A 71 1.22 11.94 10.63
C LYS A 71 1.21 11.95 12.17
N CYS A 72 1.50 13.10 12.79
CA CYS A 72 1.46 13.25 14.25
C CYS A 72 0.04 13.41 14.81
N LYS A 73 -0.97 13.63 13.96
CA LYS A 73 -2.35 13.87 14.42
C LYS A 73 -2.99 12.54 14.83
N ARG A 74 -3.43 12.44 16.07
CA ARG A 74 -4.32 11.35 16.50
C ARG A 74 -5.68 11.56 15.85
N ASP A 75 -6.11 10.63 15.00
CA ASP A 75 -7.48 10.59 14.53
C ASP A 75 -8.42 10.29 15.71
N LYS A 76 -8.95 11.34 16.33
CA LYS A 76 -10.07 11.24 17.31
C LYS A 76 -11.44 11.02 16.62
N GLY A 77 -11.45 10.66 15.33
CA GLY A 77 -12.63 10.78 14.46
C GLY A 77 -13.39 9.49 14.12
N ASN A 78 -12.91 8.30 14.51
CA ASN A 78 -13.52 7.02 14.09
C ASN A 78 -14.03 6.15 15.26
N GLU A 79 -14.44 6.74 16.38
CA GLU A 79 -15.03 5.99 17.50
C GLU A 79 -16.51 5.57 17.29
N SER A 80 -17.08 5.77 16.11
CA SER A 80 -18.46 5.32 15.79
C SER A 80 -18.53 4.09 14.87
N ILE A 81 -17.45 3.32 14.72
CA ILE A 81 -17.53 1.99 14.09
C ILE A 81 -17.61 0.95 15.21
N THR A 82 -18.85 0.51 15.45
CA THR A 82 -19.26 -0.67 16.23
C THR A 82 -18.14 -1.59 16.71
N ALA A 83 -18.06 -1.76 18.04
CA ALA A 83 -17.11 -2.61 18.73
C ALA A 83 -16.94 -4.00 18.06
N PRO A 84 -15.72 -4.38 17.62
CA PRO A 84 -15.49 -5.68 17.03
C PRO A 84 -15.51 -6.79 18.10
N LYS A 85 -16.14 -7.93 17.76
CA LYS A 85 -16.28 -9.09 18.64
C LYS A 85 -14.90 -9.63 19.10
N LYS A 86 -14.84 -10.08 20.36
CA LYS A 86 -13.68 -10.47 21.18
C LYS A 86 -12.64 -11.46 20.58
N LYS A 87 -12.82 -12.03 19.38
CA LYS A 87 -11.88 -13.01 18.79
C LYS A 87 -10.72 -12.41 17.96
N TYR A 88 -10.70 -11.10 17.70
CA TYR A 88 -9.71 -10.44 16.82
C TYR A 88 -8.92 -9.29 17.47
N LEU A 89 -8.80 -9.26 18.80
CA LEU A 89 -8.05 -8.20 19.49
C LEU A 89 -6.52 -8.22 19.22
N GLY A 90 -5.94 -9.37 18.86
CA GLY A 90 -4.49 -9.49 18.70
C GLY A 90 -3.92 -8.78 17.47
N ILE A 91 -4.66 -8.76 16.35
CA ILE A 91 -4.19 -8.21 15.07
C ILE A 91 -4.31 -6.68 15.05
N ASN A 92 -5.37 -6.14 15.66
CA ASN A 92 -5.52 -4.69 15.83
C ASN A 92 -4.48 -4.08 16.77
N ARG A 93 -3.98 -4.83 17.77
CA ARG A 93 -2.95 -4.33 18.68
C ARG A 93 -1.62 -4.09 17.97
N LYS A 94 -1.14 -5.05 17.16
CA LYS A 94 0.10 -4.87 16.38
C LYS A 94 0.01 -3.68 15.42
N PHE A 95 -1.09 -3.56 14.68
CA PHE A 95 -1.29 -2.44 13.76
C PHE A 95 -1.34 -1.08 14.49
N GLN A 96 -1.97 -1.05 15.66
CA GLN A 96 -1.99 0.14 16.53
C GLN A 96 -0.62 0.45 17.15
N ASP A 97 0.21 -0.55 17.41
CA ASP A 97 1.53 -0.37 17.98
C ASP A 97 2.53 0.12 16.92
N ASP A 98 2.46 -0.41 15.69
CA ASP A 98 3.24 0.08 14.53
C ASP A 98 2.85 1.53 14.17
N GLU A 99 1.55 1.87 14.23
CA GLU A 99 1.06 3.23 13.96
C GLU A 99 1.50 4.23 15.04
N LYS A 100 1.57 3.80 16.31
CA LYS A 100 2.14 4.62 17.40
C LYS A 100 3.64 4.83 17.22
N GLU A 101 4.38 3.81 16.81
CA GLU A 101 5.81 3.92 16.56
C GLU A 101 6.12 4.89 15.41
N GLU A 102 5.36 4.83 14.31
CA GLU A 102 5.46 5.81 13.23
C GLU A 102 5.10 7.24 13.68
N GLN A 103 4.08 7.40 14.53
CA GLN A 103 3.71 8.70 15.10
C GLN A 103 4.82 9.29 15.97
N GLU A 104 5.43 8.49 16.84
CA GLU A 104 6.54 8.92 17.68
C GLU A 104 7.78 9.29 16.86
N ASN A 105 8.07 8.52 15.82
CA ASN A 105 9.18 8.82 14.90
C ASN A 105 8.93 10.11 14.11
N ALA A 106 7.69 10.36 13.65
CA ALA A 106 7.32 11.60 12.98
C ALA A 106 7.44 12.82 13.92
N LEU A 107 6.97 12.68 15.17
CA LEU A 107 7.09 13.72 16.20
C LEU A 107 8.56 14.06 16.50
N LYS A 108 9.41 13.06 16.69
CA LYS A 108 10.86 13.24 16.90
C LYS A 108 11.49 13.99 15.73
N THR A 109 11.21 13.57 14.50
CA THR A 109 11.76 14.18 13.28
C THR A 109 11.37 15.65 13.15
N ILE A 110 10.10 16.00 13.43
CA ILE A 110 9.65 17.40 13.36
C ILE A 110 10.29 18.24 14.45
N ARG A 111 10.38 17.71 15.67
CA ARG A 111 11.01 18.38 16.80
C ARG A 111 12.46 18.74 16.48
N GLU A 112 13.22 17.82 15.89
CA GLU A 112 14.58 18.06 15.43
C GLU A 112 14.66 19.15 14.35
N ILE A 113 13.75 19.14 13.37
CA ILE A 113 13.68 20.17 12.32
C ILE A 113 13.44 21.55 12.92
N ILE A 114 12.54 21.68 13.89
CA ILE A 114 12.22 22.95 14.53
C ILE A 114 13.37 23.40 15.44
N LYS A 115 13.93 22.50 16.25
CA LYS A 115 15.05 22.80 17.15
C LYS A 115 16.30 23.24 16.39
N LYS A 116 16.56 22.64 15.23
CA LYS A 116 17.65 23.07 14.32
C LYS A 116 17.45 24.51 13.80
N LYS A 117 16.21 24.93 13.59
CA LYS A 117 15.90 26.29 13.09
C LYS A 117 15.74 27.32 14.21
N PHE A 118 15.38 26.90 15.42
CA PHE A 118 15.17 27.75 16.59
C PHE A 118 15.91 27.19 17.82
N PRO A 119 17.26 27.21 17.83
CA PRO A 119 18.05 26.57 18.88
C PRO A 119 17.95 27.25 20.25
N LYS A 120 17.61 28.54 20.30
CA LYS A 120 17.49 29.33 21.55
C LYS A 120 16.20 29.08 22.34
N ARG A 121 15.22 28.34 21.78
CA ARG A 121 13.89 28.17 22.40
C ARG A 121 13.86 26.89 23.25
N ILE A 122 13.22 26.99 24.42
CA ILE A 122 13.07 25.87 25.36
C ILE A 122 12.21 24.78 24.72
N ASP A 123 12.63 23.54 24.92
CA ASP A 123 12.01 22.32 24.38
C ASP A 123 10.52 22.21 24.72
N GLU A 124 10.11 22.61 25.93
CA GLU A 124 8.71 22.60 26.39
C GLU A 124 7.83 23.59 25.60
N LYS A 125 8.38 24.76 25.24
CA LYS A 125 7.68 25.77 24.44
C LYS A 125 7.55 25.31 22.98
N ILE A 126 8.57 24.63 22.45
CA ILE A 126 8.47 23.99 21.13
C ILE A 126 7.36 22.94 21.12
N ASP A 127 7.30 22.08 22.15
CA ASP A 127 6.28 21.03 22.27
C ASP A 127 4.85 21.60 22.40
N LEU A 128 4.69 22.70 23.15
CA LEU A 128 3.41 23.40 23.32
C LEU A 128 2.87 23.95 21.98
N TYR A 129 3.72 24.64 21.20
CA TYR A 129 3.35 25.20 19.91
C TYR A 129 3.16 24.10 18.85
N LEU A 130 3.97 23.04 18.89
CA LEU A 130 3.81 21.87 18.02
C LEU A 130 2.48 21.17 18.24
N LYS A 131 2.05 20.96 19.49
CA LYS A 131 0.73 20.38 19.78
C LYS A 131 -0.40 21.16 19.10
N GLU A 132 -0.32 22.49 19.11
CA GLU A 132 -1.34 23.33 18.45
C GLU A 132 -1.27 23.26 16.93
N VAL A 133 -0.07 23.27 16.35
CA VAL A 133 0.09 23.12 14.89
C VAL A 133 -0.32 21.72 14.42
N ILE A 134 -0.11 20.68 15.22
CA ILE A 134 -0.61 19.32 14.93
C ILE A 134 -2.15 19.28 14.97
N ASN A 135 -2.77 19.98 15.92
CA ASN A 135 -4.22 20.08 15.99
C ASN A 135 -4.79 20.83 14.76
N ASN A 136 -4.12 21.91 14.33
CA ASN A 136 -4.53 22.74 13.20
C ASN A 136 -3.37 22.98 12.20
N PRO A 137 -3.06 21.99 11.34
CA PRO A 137 -1.91 22.07 10.43
C PRO A 137 -2.12 23.14 9.34
N PRO A 138 -1.04 23.81 8.90
CA PRO A 138 -1.09 24.73 7.76
C PRO A 138 -1.63 24.04 6.51
N GLN A 139 -2.55 24.72 5.83
CA GLN A 139 -3.08 24.25 4.55
C GLN A 139 -2.02 24.39 3.45
N GLU A 140 -1.95 23.38 2.58
CA GLU A 140 -1.09 23.42 1.39
C GLU A 140 -1.50 24.61 0.50
N ASN A 141 -0.59 25.56 0.32
CA ASN A 141 -0.85 26.79 -0.41
C ASN A 141 -0.08 26.83 -1.74
N CYS A 142 -0.34 25.85 -2.61
CA CYS A 142 0.30 25.79 -3.93
C CYS A 142 -0.61 26.39 -5.02
N ALA A 143 -0.02 27.18 -5.93
CA ALA A 143 -0.75 27.74 -7.08
C ALA A 143 -1.34 26.63 -7.98
N LEU A 144 -0.66 25.49 -8.08
CA LEU A 144 -1.13 24.32 -8.81
C LEU A 144 -2.42 23.75 -8.17
N HIS A 145 -2.47 23.68 -6.83
CA HIS A 145 -3.67 23.21 -6.12
C HIS A 145 -4.86 24.15 -6.32
N LYS A 146 -4.61 25.47 -6.24
CA LYS A 146 -5.65 26.50 -6.43
C LYS A 146 -6.23 26.55 -7.84
N ASN A 147 -5.40 26.32 -8.86
CA ASN A 147 -5.80 26.52 -10.26
C ASN A 147 -6.19 25.23 -10.98
N LEU A 148 -5.50 24.13 -10.69
CA LEU A 148 -5.63 22.87 -11.41
C LEU A 148 -6.43 21.83 -10.62
N PHE A 149 -6.21 21.71 -9.31
CA PHE A 149 -6.82 20.69 -8.45
C PHE A 149 -8.12 21.13 -7.78
N GLN A 150 -8.86 22.02 -8.44
CA GLN A 150 -10.17 22.47 -7.97
C GLN A 150 -11.15 21.31 -7.91
N ARG A 151 -11.89 21.22 -6.80
CA ARG A 151 -12.94 20.23 -6.60
C ARG A 151 -14.33 20.86 -6.73
N ASN A 152 -15.28 20.07 -7.20
CA ASN A 152 -16.69 20.42 -7.16
C ASN A 152 -17.34 20.06 -5.81
N GLU A 153 -18.63 20.36 -5.67
CA GLU A 153 -19.44 20.07 -4.47
C GLU A 153 -19.48 18.57 -4.12
N LYS A 154 -19.30 17.69 -5.11
CA LYS A 154 -19.21 16.22 -4.94
C LYS A 154 -17.80 15.74 -4.61
N ASN A 155 -16.90 16.66 -4.25
CA ASN A 155 -15.49 16.37 -3.94
C ASN A 155 -14.69 15.74 -5.10
N MET A 156 -15.12 15.94 -6.35
CA MET A 156 -14.45 15.46 -7.56
C MET A 156 -13.62 16.55 -8.23
N PHE A 157 -12.48 16.20 -8.81
CA PHE A 157 -11.63 17.14 -9.54
C PHE A 157 -12.30 17.63 -10.83
N VAL A 158 -12.53 18.94 -10.92
CA VAL A 158 -13.21 19.58 -12.07
C VAL A 158 -12.40 19.39 -13.36
N LYS A 159 -11.08 19.54 -13.29
CA LYS A 159 -10.16 19.45 -14.44
C LYS A 159 -9.51 18.08 -14.60
N HIS A 160 -10.17 17.01 -14.16
CA HIS A 160 -9.61 15.64 -14.16
C HIS A 160 -9.02 15.21 -15.51
N ASN A 161 -9.66 15.55 -16.63
CA ASN A 161 -9.17 15.18 -17.96
C ASN A 161 -7.85 15.90 -18.30
N ILE A 162 -7.74 17.19 -17.98
CA ILE A 162 -6.51 17.98 -18.20
C ILE A 162 -5.40 17.45 -17.29
N ILE A 163 -5.71 17.18 -16.02
CA ILE A 163 -4.75 16.58 -15.08
C ILE A 163 -4.23 15.25 -15.61
N SER A 164 -5.13 14.35 -16.02
CA SER A 164 -4.74 13.05 -16.60
C SER A 164 -3.87 13.21 -17.84
N TYR A 165 -4.23 14.15 -18.72
CA TYR A 165 -3.48 14.44 -19.94
C TYR A 165 -2.08 14.97 -19.61
N LEU A 166 -1.93 15.90 -18.66
CA LEU A 166 -0.62 16.39 -18.23
C LEU A 166 0.23 15.26 -17.64
N LEU A 167 -0.35 14.45 -16.76
CA LEU A 167 0.35 13.33 -16.14
C LEU A 167 0.72 12.24 -17.15
N ASN A 168 0.08 12.16 -18.32
CA ASN A 168 0.49 11.29 -19.44
C ASN A 168 1.85 11.67 -20.05
N PHE A 169 2.38 12.86 -19.82
CA PHE A 169 3.71 13.25 -20.30
C PHE A 169 4.80 13.21 -19.22
N VAL A 170 4.43 12.90 -17.98
CA VAL A 170 5.37 12.86 -16.84
C VAL A 170 5.97 11.47 -16.73
N ASP A 171 7.30 11.39 -16.59
CA ASP A 171 8.02 10.14 -16.39
C ASP A 171 7.78 9.56 -14.98
N ILE A 172 8.06 8.26 -14.81
CA ILE A 172 7.76 7.56 -13.55
C ILE A 172 8.50 8.14 -12.34
N LYS A 173 9.74 8.61 -12.51
CA LYS A 173 10.51 9.19 -11.40
C LYS A 173 9.88 10.49 -10.94
N SER A 174 9.44 11.33 -11.87
CA SER A 174 8.74 12.57 -11.54
C SER A 174 7.35 12.32 -10.96
N LEU A 175 6.60 11.30 -11.44
CA LEU A 175 5.33 10.90 -10.83
C LEU A 175 5.50 10.47 -9.36
N MET A 176 6.55 9.70 -9.07
CA MET A 176 6.86 9.28 -7.70
C MET A 176 7.21 10.47 -6.81
N LYS A 177 8.08 11.38 -7.29
CA LYS A 177 8.37 12.64 -6.57
C LYS A 177 7.12 13.46 -6.33
N LEU A 178 6.21 13.55 -7.31
CA LEU A 178 4.95 14.26 -7.17
C LEU A 178 4.07 13.65 -6.07
N LYS A 179 4.01 12.31 -5.93
CA LYS A 179 3.29 11.67 -4.81
C LYS A 179 3.86 12.03 -3.44
N GLU A 180 5.15 12.35 -3.34
CA GLU A 180 5.79 12.79 -2.10
C GLU A 180 5.57 14.29 -1.83
N CYS A 181 5.21 15.06 -2.86
CA CYS A 181 5.04 16.50 -2.77
C CYS A 181 3.82 16.95 -1.98
N SER A 182 2.78 16.15 -1.77
CA SER A 182 1.58 16.59 -1.02
C SER A 182 0.55 15.47 -0.93
N LYS A 183 -0.39 15.57 0.03
CA LYS A 183 -1.51 14.62 0.11
C LYS A 183 -2.41 14.71 -1.14
N ILE A 184 -2.66 15.92 -1.63
CA ILE A 184 -3.48 16.18 -2.82
C ILE A 184 -2.75 15.68 -4.07
N ASP A 185 -1.45 15.95 -4.20
CA ASP A 185 -0.63 15.46 -5.31
C ASP A 185 -0.61 13.92 -5.35
N ASN A 186 -0.49 13.26 -4.20
CA ASN A 186 -0.58 11.80 -4.10
C ASN A 186 -1.95 11.28 -4.56
N GLU A 187 -3.05 11.90 -4.12
CA GLU A 187 -4.39 11.52 -4.54
C GLU A 187 -4.59 11.69 -6.05
N VAL A 188 -4.11 12.80 -6.61
CA VAL A 188 -4.17 13.09 -8.05
C VAL A 188 -3.41 12.05 -8.87
N VAL A 189 -2.16 11.73 -8.48
CA VAL A 189 -1.38 10.68 -9.16
C VAL A 189 -2.05 9.31 -8.99
N SER A 190 -2.62 9.02 -7.82
CA SER A 190 -3.32 7.76 -7.56
C SER A 190 -4.58 7.63 -8.43
N LEU A 191 -5.38 8.70 -8.58
CA LEU A 191 -6.52 8.72 -9.50
C LEU A 191 -6.10 8.53 -10.96
N TYR A 192 -5.00 9.17 -11.35
CA TYR A 192 -4.42 8.99 -12.67
C TYR A 192 -4.03 7.53 -12.94
N LEU A 193 -3.34 6.87 -12.01
CA LEU A 193 -2.98 5.45 -12.12
C LEU A 193 -4.23 4.54 -12.17
N ARG A 194 -5.27 4.84 -11.37
CA ARG A 194 -6.56 4.12 -11.43
C ARG A 194 -7.25 4.27 -12.78
N LYS A 195 -7.14 5.44 -13.42
CA LYS A 195 -7.65 5.66 -14.77
C LYS A 195 -6.93 4.75 -15.77
N ILE A 196 -5.60 4.62 -15.67
CA ILE A 196 -4.83 3.69 -16.50
C ILE A 196 -5.29 2.26 -16.25
N LEU A 197 -5.37 1.82 -14.98
CA LEU A 197 -5.86 0.48 -14.63
C LEU A 197 -7.25 0.19 -15.21
N HIS A 198 -8.09 1.23 -15.37
CA HIS A 198 -9.40 1.07 -15.98
C HIS A 198 -9.33 0.81 -17.49
N THR A 199 -8.27 1.22 -18.17
CA THR A 199 -8.10 1.07 -19.63
C THR A 199 -7.27 -0.14 -20.02
N LEU A 200 -6.82 -0.97 -19.05
CA LEU A 200 -5.98 -2.13 -19.35
C LEU A 200 -6.79 -3.34 -19.82
N SER A 201 -6.12 -4.16 -20.64
CA SER A 201 -6.74 -5.26 -21.40
C SER A 201 -7.30 -6.41 -20.58
N PHE A 202 -6.97 -6.53 -19.29
CA PHE A 202 -7.58 -7.57 -18.44
C PHE A 202 -9.09 -7.35 -18.19
N LYS A 203 -9.64 -6.22 -18.65
CA LYS A 203 -11.08 -5.93 -18.65
C LYS A 203 -11.80 -6.24 -19.96
N ASP A 204 -11.07 -6.42 -21.06
CA ASP A 204 -11.66 -6.58 -22.39
C ASP A 204 -12.19 -8.00 -22.63
N ASP A 205 -11.72 -8.97 -21.85
CA ASP A 205 -12.23 -10.35 -21.86
C ASP A 205 -13.62 -10.44 -21.18
N GLU A 206 -14.53 -11.27 -21.70
CA GLU A 206 -15.84 -11.51 -21.09
C GLU A 206 -15.72 -11.97 -19.62
N ILE A 207 -16.00 -11.07 -18.67
CA ILE A 207 -15.99 -11.38 -17.25
C ILE A 207 -17.25 -12.21 -16.91
N LYS A 208 -17.10 -13.53 -16.92
CA LYS A 208 -18.19 -14.47 -16.55
C LYS A 208 -18.30 -14.68 -15.03
N ALA A 209 -17.21 -14.51 -14.28
CA ALA A 209 -17.16 -14.63 -12.82
C ALA A 209 -15.96 -13.89 -12.20
N ASN A 210 -16.03 -13.61 -10.88
CA ASN A 210 -14.97 -12.93 -10.12
C ASN A 210 -13.58 -13.60 -10.25
N ILE A 211 -13.55 -14.93 -10.37
CA ILE A 211 -12.29 -15.69 -10.53
C ILE A 211 -11.66 -15.51 -11.91
N HIS A 212 -12.47 -15.33 -12.96
CA HIS A 212 -11.96 -15.05 -14.31
C HIS A 212 -11.29 -13.69 -14.36
N TYR A 213 -11.92 -12.68 -13.75
CA TYR A 213 -11.32 -11.36 -13.62
C TYR A 213 -9.99 -11.42 -12.85
N TRP A 214 -9.95 -12.15 -11.74
CA TRP A 214 -8.71 -12.33 -10.97
C TRP A 214 -7.61 -13.01 -11.77
N ARG A 215 -7.95 -14.08 -12.50
CA ARG A 215 -7.02 -14.77 -13.40
C ARG A 215 -6.48 -13.83 -14.48
N ASN A 216 -7.31 -12.97 -15.05
CA ASN A 216 -6.89 -12.02 -16.08
C ASN A 216 -5.94 -10.96 -15.51
N VAL A 217 -6.19 -10.48 -14.30
CA VAL A 217 -5.30 -9.56 -13.59
C VAL A 217 -3.94 -10.21 -13.33
N VAL A 218 -3.92 -11.43 -12.79
CA VAL A 218 -2.67 -12.16 -12.54
C VAL A 218 -1.93 -12.44 -13.85
N ASN A 219 -2.63 -12.88 -14.89
CA ASN A 219 -2.04 -13.08 -16.21
C ASN A 219 -1.43 -11.79 -16.77
N TYR A 220 -2.10 -10.65 -16.60
CA TYR A 220 -1.58 -9.37 -17.06
C TYR A 220 -0.26 -9.00 -16.37
N PHE A 221 -0.23 -8.97 -15.03
CA PHE A 221 0.93 -8.50 -14.25
C PHE A 221 2.08 -9.51 -14.21
N PHE A 222 1.79 -10.82 -14.20
CA PHE A 222 2.77 -11.86 -13.92
C PHE A 222 3.14 -12.73 -15.13
N CYS A 223 2.44 -12.58 -16.27
CA CYS A 223 2.75 -13.36 -17.48
C CYS A 223 2.90 -12.50 -18.73
N LYS A 224 1.95 -11.59 -19.01
CA LYS A 224 1.95 -10.82 -20.26
C LYS A 224 2.89 -9.61 -20.21
N THR A 225 2.76 -8.75 -19.20
CA THR A 225 3.54 -7.50 -19.11
C THR A 225 4.81 -7.63 -18.27
N GLY A 226 4.84 -8.60 -17.37
CA GLY A 226 5.96 -8.91 -16.51
C GLY A 226 6.13 -10.41 -16.35
N THR A 227 7.37 -10.86 -16.17
CA THR A 227 7.73 -12.22 -15.75
C THR A 227 8.55 -12.14 -14.47
N LEU A 228 8.39 -13.09 -13.56
CA LEU A 228 9.18 -13.11 -12.32
C LEU A 228 10.41 -13.99 -12.49
N LYS A 229 11.58 -13.47 -12.11
CA LYS A 229 12.83 -14.21 -12.03
C LYS A 229 13.08 -14.68 -10.59
N PRO A 230 13.74 -15.83 -10.38
CA PRO A 230 14.19 -16.25 -9.06
C PRO A 230 15.10 -15.20 -8.43
N ILE A 231 15.09 -15.07 -7.10
CA ILE A 231 16.11 -14.24 -6.44
C ILE A 231 17.48 -14.91 -6.58
N ASP A 232 18.50 -14.08 -6.72
CA ASP A 232 19.89 -14.53 -6.68
C ASP A 232 20.21 -15.10 -5.30
N ARG A 233 20.47 -16.40 -5.24
CA ARG A 233 20.80 -17.10 -3.99
C ARG A 233 22.26 -16.98 -3.59
N MET A 234 23.14 -16.56 -4.49
CA MET A 234 24.55 -16.30 -4.17
C MET A 234 24.68 -15.04 -3.31
N GLY A 235 23.85 -14.02 -3.59
CA GLY A 235 23.74 -12.82 -2.78
C GLY A 235 22.83 -12.97 -1.54
N TYR A 236 22.26 -14.14 -1.28
CA TYR A 236 21.31 -14.34 -0.19
C TYR A 236 21.98 -14.96 1.04
N GLU A 237 22.12 -14.18 2.11
CA GLU A 237 22.94 -14.48 3.29
C GLU A 237 22.76 -15.91 3.83
N LYS A 238 21.52 -16.38 4.03
CA LYS A 238 21.29 -17.72 4.60
C LYS A 238 21.77 -18.86 3.69
N VAL A 239 21.61 -18.70 2.38
CA VAL A 239 22.05 -19.71 1.40
C VAL A 239 23.56 -19.63 1.23
N PHE A 240 24.11 -18.42 1.15
CA PHE A 240 25.54 -18.19 1.13
C PHE A 240 26.25 -18.84 2.34
N ASN A 241 25.70 -18.67 3.55
CA ASN A 241 26.23 -19.32 4.75
C ASN A 241 26.13 -20.85 4.68
N ALA A 242 25.09 -21.41 4.05
CA ALA A 242 24.99 -22.85 3.82
C ALA A 242 26.04 -23.34 2.80
N PHE A 243 26.32 -22.56 1.77
CA PHE A 243 27.39 -22.83 0.82
C PHE A 243 28.77 -22.81 1.47
N GLU A 244 29.10 -21.80 2.28
CA GLU A 244 30.38 -21.74 3.00
C GLU A 244 30.60 -22.97 3.90
N LYS A 245 29.55 -23.44 4.58
CA LYS A 245 29.60 -24.70 5.36
C LYS A 245 29.92 -25.92 4.50
N ASN A 246 29.46 -25.95 3.24
CA ASN A 246 29.58 -27.11 2.37
C ASN A 246 30.89 -27.12 1.55
N LYS A 247 31.59 -25.98 1.43
CA LYS A 247 32.85 -25.86 0.68
C LYS A 247 33.95 -26.82 1.13
N SER A 248 33.95 -27.22 2.40
CA SER A 248 34.91 -28.21 2.91
C SER A 248 34.65 -29.63 2.39
N PHE A 249 33.46 -29.89 1.84
CA PHE A 249 33.03 -31.22 1.42
C PHE A 249 32.82 -31.33 -0.09
N CYS A 250 32.35 -30.27 -0.74
CA CYS A 250 31.95 -30.30 -2.15
C CYS A 250 32.39 -29.02 -2.89
N VAL A 251 32.72 -29.18 -4.18
CA VAL A 251 32.96 -28.03 -5.07
C VAL A 251 31.61 -27.46 -5.48
N ILE A 252 31.41 -26.17 -5.24
CA ILE A 252 30.17 -25.49 -5.60
C ILE A 252 30.31 -24.97 -7.03
N THR A 253 29.54 -25.55 -7.95
CA THR A 253 29.46 -25.10 -9.35
C THR A 253 28.10 -24.49 -9.63
N ASN A 254 28.05 -23.51 -10.53
CA ASN A 254 26.79 -22.88 -10.91
C ASN A 254 25.91 -23.83 -11.74
N ASP A 255 26.50 -24.78 -12.46
CA ASP A 255 25.77 -25.74 -13.30
C ASP A 255 24.91 -26.70 -12.48
N SER A 256 25.24 -26.90 -11.20
CA SER A 256 24.47 -27.74 -10.29
C SER A 256 23.42 -26.98 -9.48
N MET A 257 23.22 -25.69 -9.79
CA MET A 257 22.18 -24.85 -9.20
C MET A 257 20.96 -24.77 -10.13
N ASP A 258 19.78 -25.11 -9.59
CA ASP A 258 18.50 -24.97 -10.27
C ASP A 258 17.63 -23.96 -9.51
N SER A 259 17.07 -22.98 -10.22
CA SER A 259 16.26 -21.91 -9.66
C SER A 259 15.05 -21.63 -10.54
N ASN A 260 13.87 -21.58 -9.94
CA ASN A 260 12.65 -21.28 -10.69
C ASN A 260 11.65 -20.46 -9.86
N VAL A 261 10.72 -19.82 -10.57
CA VAL A 261 9.58 -19.14 -9.96
C VAL A 261 8.31 -19.64 -10.62
N HIS A 262 7.35 -20.03 -9.79
CA HIS A 262 6.04 -20.47 -10.20
C HIS A 262 4.97 -19.55 -9.62
N ILE A 263 4.00 -19.14 -10.44
CA ILE A 263 2.86 -18.34 -10.01
C ILE A 263 1.61 -19.21 -10.11
N SER A 264 0.88 -19.34 -9.00
CA SER A 264 -0.36 -20.13 -8.94
C SER A 264 -1.47 -19.36 -8.21
N LEU A 265 -2.72 -19.71 -8.54
CA LEU A 265 -3.94 -19.23 -7.86
C LEU A 265 -4.46 -20.25 -6.84
N ASP A 266 -3.64 -21.22 -6.46
CA ASP A 266 -3.99 -22.27 -5.50
C ASP A 266 -3.65 -21.87 -4.06
N TYR A 267 -4.37 -22.50 -3.13
CA TYR A 267 -4.05 -22.46 -1.72
C TYR A 267 -2.92 -23.42 -1.40
N PHE A 268 -1.81 -22.90 -0.87
CA PHE A 268 -0.77 -23.72 -0.28
C PHE A 268 -0.64 -23.48 1.22
N ASN A 269 -0.64 -24.56 2.00
CA ASN A 269 -0.34 -24.52 3.42
C ASN A 269 1.18 -24.60 3.67
N GLU A 270 1.58 -24.33 4.90
CA GLU A 270 2.99 -24.31 5.31
C GLU A 270 3.65 -25.70 5.27
N ASN A 271 2.87 -26.78 5.40
CA ASN A 271 3.41 -28.15 5.31
C ASN A 271 3.76 -28.54 3.87
N PHE A 272 3.13 -27.91 2.87
CA PHE A 272 3.44 -28.15 1.47
C PHE A 272 4.80 -27.58 1.07
N ILE A 273 5.26 -26.48 1.69
CA ILE A 273 6.55 -25.89 1.31
C ILE A 273 7.72 -26.81 1.62
N THR A 274 7.62 -27.63 2.68
CA THR A 274 8.71 -28.52 3.09
C THR A 274 8.72 -29.81 2.29
N SER A 275 7.57 -30.25 1.82
CA SER A 275 7.35 -31.51 1.09
C SER A 275 7.31 -31.39 -0.43
N CYS A 276 7.22 -30.17 -0.98
CA CYS A 276 7.09 -29.98 -2.42
C CYS A 276 8.41 -30.18 -3.18
N THR A 277 8.60 -31.34 -3.81
CA THR A 277 9.82 -31.63 -4.59
C THR A 277 9.73 -31.22 -6.07
N HIS A 278 8.60 -30.67 -6.49
CA HIS A 278 8.32 -30.35 -7.89
C HIS A 278 8.61 -28.89 -8.22
N GLN A 279 9.18 -28.67 -9.41
CA GLN A 279 9.42 -27.34 -9.96
C GLN A 279 8.13 -26.51 -10.13
N ASN A 280 7.02 -27.17 -10.45
CA ASN A 280 5.69 -26.57 -10.53
C ASN A 280 4.85 -27.08 -9.33
N PRO A 281 4.91 -26.41 -8.18
CA PRO A 281 4.15 -26.83 -7.00
C PRO A 281 2.65 -26.79 -7.29
N LEU A 282 1.97 -27.92 -7.10
CA LEU A 282 0.51 -28.01 -7.00
C LEU A 282 0.16 -28.69 -5.67
N PRO A 283 -0.97 -28.36 -5.00
CA PRO A 283 -1.27 -28.92 -3.68
C PRO A 283 -1.26 -30.46 -3.65
N HIS A 284 -1.73 -31.11 -4.72
CA HIS A 284 -1.76 -32.57 -4.84
C HIS A 284 -0.40 -33.21 -5.19
N THR A 285 0.61 -32.41 -5.56
CA THR A 285 1.97 -32.89 -5.85
C THR A 285 2.88 -32.89 -4.62
N CYS A 286 2.41 -32.29 -3.51
CA CYS A 286 3.14 -32.24 -2.25
C CYS A 286 2.83 -33.49 -1.43
N ASP A 287 3.87 -34.26 -1.11
CA ASP A 287 3.76 -35.48 -0.32
C ASP A 287 4.64 -35.37 0.92
N LEU A 288 4.01 -35.35 2.10
CA LEU A 288 4.70 -35.23 3.39
C LEU A 288 5.73 -36.34 3.62
N SER A 289 5.58 -37.49 2.96
CA SER A 289 6.58 -38.57 3.01
C SER A 289 7.92 -38.18 2.38
N LYS A 290 7.92 -37.20 1.45
CA LYS A 290 9.10 -36.71 0.71
C LYS A 290 9.80 -35.55 1.40
N GLU A 291 9.41 -35.19 2.62
CA GLU A 291 10.07 -34.14 3.38
C GLU A 291 11.54 -34.52 3.68
N ILE A 292 12.46 -33.59 3.40
CA ILE A 292 13.89 -33.82 3.62
C ILE A 292 14.19 -33.75 5.13
N LYS A 293 14.60 -34.90 5.69
CA LYS A 293 15.00 -35.01 7.10
C LYS A 293 16.48 -34.65 7.26
N ALA A 294 16.76 -33.37 7.53
CA ALA A 294 18.10 -32.86 7.82
C ALA A 294 18.18 -32.24 9.22
N LYS A 295 19.37 -32.24 9.83
CA LYS A 295 19.62 -31.53 11.11
C LYS A 295 19.57 -30.00 10.92
N ASP A 296 20.15 -29.50 9.84
CA ASP A 296 20.14 -28.07 9.50
C ASP A 296 18.89 -27.74 8.67
N ARG A 297 17.77 -27.53 9.37
CA ARG A 297 16.48 -27.10 8.80
C ARG A 297 16.04 -25.76 9.38
N TYR A 298 15.57 -24.89 8.50
CA TYR A 298 14.94 -23.62 8.82
C TYR A 298 13.57 -23.53 8.15
N LEU A 299 12.54 -23.16 8.91
CA LEU A 299 11.22 -22.81 8.40
C LEU A 299 10.72 -21.61 9.18
N LYS A 300 10.37 -20.52 8.48
CA LYS A 300 9.78 -19.33 9.07
C LYS A 300 8.61 -18.87 8.23
N THR A 301 7.46 -18.67 8.88
CA THR A 301 6.30 -17.99 8.28
C THR A 301 6.09 -16.67 9.00
N GLU A 302 5.95 -15.59 8.24
CA GLU A 302 5.64 -14.27 8.76
C GLU A 302 4.51 -13.61 7.97
N HIS A 303 3.71 -12.81 8.68
CA HIS A 303 2.78 -11.89 8.03
C HIS A 303 3.56 -10.70 7.50
N ILE A 304 3.32 -10.37 6.25
CA ILE A 304 3.96 -9.23 5.59
C ILE A 304 2.91 -8.18 5.24
N SER A 305 3.34 -6.94 5.02
CA SER A 305 2.46 -5.88 4.55
C SER A 305 2.22 -5.98 3.04
N VAL A 306 1.25 -5.20 2.54
CA VAL A 306 1.07 -5.03 1.08
C VAL A 306 2.30 -4.40 0.42
N ILE A 307 3.05 -3.58 1.15
CA ILE A 307 4.27 -2.93 0.66
C ILE A 307 5.35 -3.99 0.47
N ASP A 308 5.58 -4.83 1.49
CA ASP A 308 6.55 -5.94 1.42
C ASP A 308 6.22 -6.89 0.26
N PHE A 309 4.94 -7.22 0.06
CA PHE A 309 4.49 -8.04 -1.07
C PHE A 309 4.87 -7.40 -2.42
N VAL A 310 4.62 -6.11 -2.58
CA VAL A 310 4.93 -5.34 -3.80
C VAL A 310 6.43 -5.18 -3.99
N GLU A 311 7.20 -5.04 -2.92
CA GLU A 311 8.66 -5.03 -2.97
C GLU A 311 9.23 -6.36 -3.45
N GLU A 312 8.71 -7.49 -2.94
CA GLU A 312 9.12 -8.82 -3.39
C GLU A 312 8.77 -9.06 -4.86
N TYR A 313 7.62 -8.54 -5.32
CA TYR A 313 7.28 -8.49 -6.75
C TYR A 313 8.30 -7.65 -7.53
N TYR A 314 8.58 -6.42 -7.08
CA TYR A 314 9.54 -5.52 -7.72
C TYR A 314 10.94 -6.14 -7.83
N LYS A 315 11.44 -6.78 -6.77
CA LYS A 315 12.77 -7.42 -6.74
C LYS A 315 12.93 -8.47 -7.85
N ARG A 316 11.85 -9.21 -8.15
CA ARG A 316 11.84 -10.33 -9.12
C ARG A 316 11.38 -9.95 -10.53
N LEU A 317 10.73 -8.81 -10.70
CA LEU A 317 10.05 -8.46 -11.94
C LEU A 317 11.03 -8.26 -13.13
N SER A 318 10.82 -8.95 -14.23
CA SER A 318 11.39 -8.64 -15.54
C SER A 318 10.26 -8.13 -16.43
N VAL A 319 10.41 -6.94 -17.01
CA VAL A 319 9.38 -6.38 -17.89
C VAL A 319 9.48 -7.06 -19.25
N ASN A 320 8.35 -7.52 -19.77
CA ASN A 320 8.27 -8.08 -21.12
C ASN A 320 8.08 -6.95 -22.12
N ASP A 321 8.81 -7.02 -23.23
CA ASP A 321 8.73 -6.04 -24.29
C ASP A 321 7.70 -6.45 -25.35
N ASP A 322 6.43 -6.12 -25.09
CA ASP A 322 5.29 -6.41 -25.99
C ASP A 322 4.52 -5.13 -26.32
N GLU A 323 4.75 -4.60 -27.53
CA GLU A 323 4.12 -3.37 -28.02
C GLU A 323 2.59 -3.41 -28.01
N LEU A 324 1.98 -4.57 -28.27
CA LEU A 324 0.52 -4.72 -28.29
C LEU A 324 -0.05 -4.65 -26.88
N MET A 325 0.61 -5.32 -25.92
CA MET A 325 0.18 -5.28 -24.52
C MET A 325 0.37 -3.89 -23.91
N TRP A 326 1.39 -3.17 -24.33
CA TRP A 326 1.72 -1.85 -23.82
C TRP A 326 1.15 -0.68 -24.64
N HIS A 327 0.28 -0.91 -25.62
CA HIS A 327 -0.18 0.09 -26.60
C HIS A 327 -0.59 1.47 -26.02
N ILE A 328 -1.13 1.54 -24.79
CA ILE A 328 -1.53 2.80 -24.12
C ILE A 328 -0.35 3.48 -23.39
N CYS A 329 0.65 2.72 -22.96
CA CYS A 329 1.71 3.15 -22.03
C CYS A 329 3.11 2.65 -22.42
N TYR A 330 3.38 2.36 -23.69
CA TYR A 330 4.62 1.73 -24.16
C TYR A 330 5.89 2.48 -23.74
N PHE A 331 5.86 3.80 -23.82
CA PHE A 331 6.95 4.68 -23.39
C PHE A 331 7.22 4.65 -21.87
N ARG A 332 6.39 3.94 -21.11
CA ARG A 332 6.48 3.79 -19.65
C ARG A 332 6.71 2.35 -19.21
N LYS A 333 7.00 1.44 -20.15
CA LYS A 333 7.35 0.06 -19.83
C LYS A 333 8.59 0.07 -18.94
N SER A 334 8.38 -0.09 -17.65
CA SER A 334 9.43 -0.03 -16.64
C SER A 334 9.01 -0.84 -15.43
N ARG A 335 10.00 -1.35 -14.71
CA ARG A 335 9.78 -2.14 -13.50
C ARG A 335 9.02 -1.31 -12.47
N GLU A 336 9.43 -0.05 -12.29
CA GLU A 336 8.84 0.91 -11.36
C GLU A 336 7.40 1.22 -11.72
N PHE A 337 7.09 1.45 -12.99
CA PHE A 337 5.74 1.79 -13.42
C PHE A 337 4.77 0.62 -13.24
N LEU A 338 5.18 -0.59 -13.64
CA LEU A 338 4.33 -1.78 -13.49
C LEU A 338 4.10 -2.13 -12.00
N THR A 339 5.12 -2.01 -11.17
CA THR A 339 5.01 -2.17 -9.71
C THR A 339 4.07 -1.12 -9.10
N LEU A 340 4.16 0.14 -9.54
CA LEU A 340 3.27 1.19 -9.05
C LEU A 340 1.80 0.95 -9.45
N LEU A 341 1.56 0.44 -10.65
CA LEU A 341 0.23 0.03 -11.10
C LEU A 341 -0.32 -1.13 -10.28
N LEU A 342 0.50 -2.17 -10.00
CA LEU A 342 0.09 -3.29 -9.15
C LEU A 342 -0.26 -2.83 -7.74
N LEU A 343 0.55 -1.95 -7.15
CA LEU A 343 0.28 -1.38 -5.83
C LEU A 343 -1.06 -0.63 -5.79
N GLU A 344 -1.33 0.21 -6.80
CA GLU A 344 -2.58 0.96 -6.85
C GLU A 344 -3.79 0.05 -7.08
N TYR A 345 -3.63 -1.02 -7.86
CA TYR A 345 -4.65 -2.07 -8.01
C TYR A 345 -4.95 -2.76 -6.67
N LEU A 346 -3.93 -3.19 -5.93
CA LEU A 346 -4.10 -3.82 -4.62
C LEU A 346 -4.76 -2.88 -3.61
N LYS A 347 -4.41 -1.59 -3.62
CA LYS A 347 -5.10 -0.57 -2.81
C LYS A 347 -6.59 -0.47 -3.14
N CYS A 348 -6.96 -0.53 -4.41
CA CYS A 348 -8.36 -0.54 -4.81
C CYS A 348 -9.09 -1.79 -4.29
N MET A 349 -8.47 -2.97 -4.40
CA MET A 349 -9.00 -4.22 -3.88
C MET A 349 -9.20 -4.18 -2.36
N LEU A 350 -8.22 -3.66 -1.62
CA LEU A 350 -8.29 -3.50 -0.17
C LEU A 350 -9.38 -2.50 0.25
N HIS A 351 -9.51 -1.38 -0.45
CA HIS A 351 -10.55 -0.39 -0.16
C HIS A 351 -11.96 -0.97 -0.29
N ILE A 352 -12.21 -1.74 -1.35
CA ILE A 352 -13.49 -2.46 -1.53
C ILE A 352 -13.69 -3.46 -0.40
N LEU A 353 -12.66 -4.23 -0.06
CA LEU A 353 -12.71 -5.24 0.97
C LEU A 353 -13.04 -4.66 2.36
N HIS A 354 -12.45 -3.52 2.71
CA HIS A 354 -12.78 -2.79 3.95
C HIS A 354 -14.24 -2.33 3.98
N LYS A 355 -14.79 -1.88 2.84
CA LYS A 355 -16.19 -1.47 2.73
C LYS A 355 -17.17 -2.62 3.00
N TYR A 356 -16.79 -3.85 2.68
CA TYR A 356 -17.62 -5.06 2.82
C TYR A 356 -17.16 -6.00 3.93
N SER A 357 -16.38 -5.51 4.90
CA SER A 357 -15.90 -6.29 6.05
C SER A 357 -15.15 -7.58 5.68
N GLY A 358 -14.49 -7.62 4.52
CA GLY A 358 -13.62 -8.72 4.13
C GLY A 358 -12.25 -8.65 4.81
N LYS A 359 -11.40 -9.64 4.55
CA LYS A 359 -10.03 -9.73 5.07
C LYS A 359 -9.03 -10.02 3.96
N CYS A 360 -7.96 -9.24 3.90
CA CYS A 360 -6.82 -9.54 3.03
C CYS A 360 -5.61 -9.85 3.89
N THR A 361 -4.94 -10.97 3.64
CA THR A 361 -3.74 -11.38 4.39
C THR A 361 -2.60 -11.61 3.40
N PHE A 362 -1.41 -11.10 3.72
CA PHE A 362 -0.20 -11.43 3.00
C PHE A 362 0.72 -12.24 3.91
N LYS A 363 1.39 -13.25 3.35
CA LYS A 363 2.33 -14.11 4.07
C LYS A 363 3.60 -14.33 3.26
N LYS A 364 4.71 -14.46 3.96
CA LYS A 364 5.98 -14.95 3.44
C LYS A 364 6.38 -16.18 4.24
N THR A 365 6.61 -17.29 3.55
CA THR A 365 7.11 -18.52 4.15
C THR A 365 8.44 -18.87 3.50
N GLU A 366 9.48 -19.01 4.32
CA GLU A 366 10.84 -19.33 3.91
C GLU A 366 11.27 -20.66 4.51
N TYR A 367 11.78 -21.55 3.67
CA TYR A 367 12.24 -22.88 4.04
C TYR A 367 13.64 -23.11 3.47
N LEU A 368 14.61 -23.44 4.33
CA LEU A 368 15.97 -23.79 3.93
C LEU A 368 16.34 -25.11 4.60
N VAL A 369 16.86 -26.05 3.81
CA VAL A 369 17.43 -27.30 4.30
C VAL A 369 18.80 -27.52 3.67
N ASN A 370 19.77 -27.89 4.50
CA ASN A 370 21.12 -28.26 4.09
C ASN A 370 21.47 -29.66 4.60
N CYS A 371 21.81 -30.57 3.68
CA CYS A 371 22.27 -31.93 3.96
C CYS A 371 23.78 -32.12 3.71
N GLY A 372 24.54 -31.05 3.47
CA GLY A 372 25.96 -31.08 3.12
C GLY A 372 26.22 -31.23 1.62
N HIS A 373 25.65 -32.25 0.98
CA HIS A 373 25.74 -32.49 -0.47
C HIS A 373 24.52 -31.99 -1.26
N HIS A 374 23.56 -31.39 -0.55
CA HIS A 374 22.30 -30.92 -1.13
C HIS A 374 21.79 -29.72 -0.33
N ILE A 375 21.37 -28.66 -1.01
CA ILE A 375 20.69 -27.50 -0.43
C ILE A 375 19.36 -27.32 -1.16
N THR A 376 18.27 -27.23 -0.39
CA THR A 376 16.97 -26.77 -0.89
C THR A 376 16.60 -25.48 -0.19
N HIS A 377 16.26 -24.45 -0.95
CA HIS A 377 15.75 -23.19 -0.41
C HIS A 377 14.47 -22.77 -1.16
N ARG A 378 13.39 -22.51 -0.43
CA ARG A 378 12.09 -22.14 -0.99
C ARG A 378 11.55 -20.91 -0.29
N ILE A 379 11.05 -19.97 -1.07
CA ILE A 379 10.36 -18.78 -0.57
C ILE A 379 9.00 -18.72 -1.24
N TRP A 380 7.94 -18.80 -0.45
CA TRP A 380 6.58 -18.62 -0.92
C TRP A 380 6.03 -17.31 -0.41
N ILE A 381 5.45 -16.54 -1.32
CA ILE A 381 4.83 -15.25 -1.04
C ILE A 381 3.38 -15.35 -1.45
N GLN A 382 2.48 -15.21 -0.48
CA GLN A 382 1.08 -15.54 -0.65
C GLN A 382 0.18 -14.36 -0.30
N MET A 383 -0.87 -14.18 -1.11
CA MET A 383 -1.97 -13.25 -0.88
C MET A 383 -3.27 -14.04 -0.76
N PHE A 384 -4.03 -13.75 0.30
CA PHE A 384 -5.34 -14.32 0.59
C PHE A 384 -6.36 -13.19 0.62
N TYR A 385 -7.28 -13.15 -0.35
CA TYR A 385 -8.32 -12.12 -0.44
C TYR A 385 -9.69 -12.72 -0.15
N GLU A 386 -10.20 -12.52 1.06
CA GLU A 386 -11.40 -13.14 1.60
C GLU A 386 -12.57 -12.13 1.66
N TYR A 387 -13.72 -12.50 1.10
CA TYR A 387 -14.91 -11.67 1.06
C TYR A 387 -16.19 -12.50 1.19
N GLY A 388 -17.32 -11.82 1.45
CA GLY A 388 -18.62 -12.48 1.62
C GLY A 388 -19.03 -12.73 3.07
N TYR A 389 -18.35 -12.12 4.04
CA TYR A 389 -18.82 -12.10 5.43
C TYR A 389 -20.16 -11.36 5.50
N GLU A 390 -21.25 -12.07 5.79
CA GLU A 390 -22.52 -11.42 6.11
C GLU A 390 -22.36 -10.59 7.37
N SER A 391 -22.71 -9.30 7.29
CA SER A 391 -22.75 -8.44 8.48
C SER A 391 -23.73 -9.03 9.51
N ALA A 392 -23.38 -8.95 10.79
CA ALA A 392 -24.20 -9.49 11.88
C ALA A 392 -25.63 -8.89 11.93
N GLU A 393 -25.86 -7.74 11.31
CA GLU A 393 -27.19 -7.14 11.12
C GLU A 393 -28.05 -7.91 10.11
N ASN A 394 -27.44 -8.41 9.02
CA ASN A 394 -28.15 -9.22 8.04
C ASN A 394 -28.48 -10.60 8.61
N GLN A 395 -27.58 -11.20 9.40
CA GLN A 395 -27.84 -12.48 10.06
C GLN A 395 -29.04 -12.45 11.04
N LYS A 396 -29.35 -11.29 11.64
CA LYS A 396 -30.54 -11.13 12.50
C LYS A 396 -31.82 -11.11 11.66
N LYS A 397 -31.84 -10.36 10.54
CA LYS A 397 -32.98 -10.34 9.61
C LYS A 397 -33.24 -11.71 8.98
N THR A 398 -32.20 -12.43 8.55
CA THR A 398 -32.37 -13.77 7.98
C THR A 398 -32.82 -14.80 9.02
N LYS A 399 -32.48 -14.63 10.31
CA LYS A 399 -32.99 -15.48 11.40
C LYS A 399 -34.46 -15.17 11.72
N GLU A 400 -34.86 -13.91 11.69
CA GLU A 400 -36.25 -13.50 11.88
C GLU A 400 -37.15 -13.96 10.71
N GLU A 401 -36.67 -13.88 9.47
CA GLU A 401 -37.36 -14.41 8.29
C GLU A 401 -37.42 -15.95 8.27
N LYS A 402 -36.34 -16.64 8.64
CA LYS A 402 -36.35 -18.11 8.79
C LYS A 402 -37.29 -18.55 9.92
N ASN A 403 -37.37 -17.81 11.02
CA ASN A 403 -38.32 -18.08 12.09
C ASN A 403 -39.77 -17.85 11.64
N ALA A 404 -40.06 -16.80 10.85
CA ALA A 404 -41.39 -16.55 10.29
C ALA A 404 -41.84 -17.65 9.30
N VAL A 405 -40.91 -18.22 8.53
CA VAL A 405 -41.19 -19.37 7.64
C VAL A 405 -41.37 -20.68 8.42
N PHE A 406 -40.69 -20.84 9.56
CA PHE A 406 -40.86 -21.99 10.44
C PHE A 406 -42.21 -21.98 11.18
N THR A 407 -42.77 -20.82 11.51
CA THR A 407 -44.10 -20.74 12.16
C THR A 407 -45.26 -21.08 11.22
N MET A 408 -45.08 -20.98 9.89
CA MET A 408 -46.12 -21.36 8.91
C MET A 408 -46.10 -22.85 8.51
N LYS A 409 -45.07 -23.62 8.86
CA LYS A 409 -44.95 -25.04 8.46
C LYS A 409 -45.30 -26.06 9.56
N TYR A 410 -45.88 -25.62 10.67
CA TYR A 410 -46.33 -26.50 11.76
C TYR A 410 -47.79 -26.98 11.63
N ASN A 411 -48.25 -27.23 10.41
CA ASN A 411 -49.53 -27.92 10.15
C ASN A 411 -49.44 -28.83 8.91
N SER A 412 -48.50 -29.77 8.90
CA SER A 412 -48.62 -30.98 8.09
C SER A 412 -47.65 -32.05 8.61
N ASN A 413 -48.23 -33.17 9.05
CA ASN A 413 -47.58 -34.28 9.75
C ASN A 413 -46.60 -35.12 8.90
N LYS A 414 -45.47 -35.47 9.54
CA LYS A 414 -44.74 -36.77 9.60
C LYS A 414 -44.43 -37.59 8.34
N GLN A 415 -43.12 -37.68 8.03
CA GLN A 415 -42.28 -38.92 8.02
C GLN A 415 -40.81 -38.51 7.71
N LYS A 416 -39.93 -38.38 8.71
CA LYS A 416 -38.88 -39.33 9.20
C LYS A 416 -37.72 -39.68 8.24
N ASN A 417 -36.53 -39.20 8.67
CA ASN A 417 -35.15 -39.72 8.52
C ASN A 417 -34.34 -39.39 7.27
N ASN A 418 -33.45 -38.39 7.39
CA ASN A 418 -32.01 -38.65 7.52
C ASN A 418 -31.30 -37.36 7.99
N ASP A 419 -30.76 -37.42 9.21
CA ASP A 419 -29.83 -36.45 9.76
C ASP A 419 -28.51 -36.50 8.97
N LEU A 420 -28.34 -35.54 8.07
CA LEU A 420 -27.03 -35.04 7.66
C LEU A 420 -27.10 -33.53 7.87
N SER A 421 -26.50 -33.12 8.97
CA SER A 421 -26.23 -31.75 9.35
C SER A 421 -25.69 -30.97 8.15
N LEU A 422 -26.57 -30.19 7.52
CA LEU A 422 -26.22 -29.04 6.70
C LEU A 422 -25.56 -28.01 7.62
N GLU A 423 -24.27 -28.20 7.88
CA GLU A 423 -23.44 -27.20 8.52
C GLU A 423 -23.40 -25.94 7.64
N ASP A 424 -23.61 -24.82 8.31
CA ASP A 424 -23.59 -23.43 7.87
C ASP A 424 -22.65 -23.14 6.67
N ASN A 425 -23.19 -23.18 5.46
CA ASN A 425 -22.56 -22.56 4.27
C ASN A 425 -22.71 -21.03 4.34
N THR A 426 -22.04 -20.39 5.28
CA THR A 426 -21.57 -19.01 5.05
C THR A 426 -20.49 -19.10 3.98
N ASN A 427 -20.88 -18.93 2.71
CA ASN A 427 -19.99 -19.02 1.55
C ASN A 427 -18.94 -17.89 1.56
N ASN A 428 -17.94 -18.01 2.43
CA ASN A 428 -16.75 -17.20 2.40
C ASN A 428 -16.02 -17.50 1.08
N LYS A 429 -15.83 -16.48 0.25
CA LYS A 429 -15.11 -16.60 -1.02
C LYS A 429 -13.69 -16.10 -0.82
N THR A 430 -12.71 -16.89 -1.26
CA THR A 430 -11.29 -16.54 -1.15
C THR A 430 -10.63 -16.59 -2.52
N LEU A 431 -9.88 -15.53 -2.87
CA LEU A 431 -8.95 -15.55 -4.00
C LEU A 431 -7.54 -15.74 -3.46
N TYR A 432 -6.78 -16.62 -4.11
CA TYR A 432 -5.40 -16.90 -3.75
C TYR A 432 -4.46 -16.42 -4.86
N LEU A 433 -3.26 -16.05 -4.45
CA LEU A 433 -2.11 -15.87 -5.32
C LEU A 433 -0.87 -16.31 -4.54
N THR A 434 -0.11 -17.21 -5.13
CA THR A 434 1.13 -17.74 -4.57
C THR A 434 2.25 -17.51 -5.59
N ILE A 435 3.30 -16.82 -5.16
CA ILE A 435 4.58 -16.73 -5.85
C ILE A 435 5.53 -17.70 -5.15
N ALA A 436 5.83 -18.82 -5.78
CA ALA A 436 6.70 -19.85 -5.26
C ALA A 436 8.07 -19.78 -5.94
N ASP A 437 9.09 -19.37 -5.20
CA ASP A 437 10.48 -19.25 -5.67
C ASP A 437 11.28 -20.42 -5.08
N HIS A 438 11.66 -21.39 -5.92
CA HIS A 438 12.44 -22.55 -5.47
C HIS A 438 13.87 -22.46 -5.97
N PHE A 439 14.74 -22.97 -5.11
CA PHE A 439 16.16 -23.12 -5.36
C PHE A 439 16.59 -24.51 -4.88
N LYS A 440 17.43 -25.14 -5.70
CA LYS A 440 18.07 -26.40 -5.39
C LYS A 440 19.53 -26.33 -5.80
N TRP A 441 20.41 -26.89 -4.97
CA TRP A 441 21.78 -27.20 -5.33
C TRP A 441 22.07 -28.64 -4.94
N ASP A 442 22.68 -29.37 -5.87
CA ASP A 442 23.23 -30.70 -5.66
C ASP A 442 24.75 -30.66 -5.90
N ALA A 443 25.51 -31.41 -5.10
CA ALA A 443 26.97 -31.49 -5.20
C ALA A 443 27.49 -32.32 -6.37
#